data_AF-A0A8J6Y8U6-F1
#
_entry.id   AF-A0A8J6Y8U6-F1
#
_cell.length_a   1.000
_cell.length_b   1.000
_cell.length_c   1.000
_cell.angle_alpha   90.00
_cell.angle_beta   90.00
_cell.angle_gamma   90.00
#
_symmetry.space_group_name_H-M   'P 1'
#
loop_
_entity.id
_entity.type
_entity.pdbx_description
1 polymer ?
#
loop_
_entity_poly.entity_id
_entity_poly.type
_entity_poly.pdbx_seq_one_letter_code
_entity_poly.pdbx_strand_id
1 'polypeptide(L)'
;MKRFALSAAMILVTLIPATTPAGDGNEWRLLLNPEVMEGHRLPTGTRVRLDDAGNLDVCFLGLDTELEGHLCRGQGHGYMTGFHPNGRLRLCWLKNPELIQDIPCRKATFFNDAFGPTVGVEFYPDGSLAGCKLDRDITVEGREIKRGERVEFDRNRNLK
;
A
#
# COMPACT_ATOMS: atom_id res chain seq x y z
N MET A 1 57.01 35.48 -8.20
CA MET A 1 56.32 34.40 -7.46
C MET A 1 54.99 34.95 -6.92
N LYS A 2 53.87 34.72 -7.62
CA LYS A 2 52.53 35.09 -7.16
C LYS A 2 51.74 33.80 -6.96
N ARG A 3 51.37 33.51 -5.71
CA ARG A 3 50.53 32.37 -5.33
C ARG A 3 49.07 32.77 -5.52
N PHE A 4 48.37 32.14 -6.45
CA PHE A 4 46.90 32.20 -6.53
C PHE A 4 46.36 31.05 -5.69
N ALA A 5 45.66 31.37 -4.60
CA ALA A 5 44.86 30.41 -3.85
C ALA A 5 43.48 30.35 -4.51
N LEU A 6 43.15 29.24 -5.18
CA LEU A 6 41.77 28.92 -5.54
C LEU A 6 41.07 28.39 -4.29
N SER A 7 40.08 29.14 -3.81
CA SER A 7 39.14 28.69 -2.77
C SER A 7 38.10 27.77 -3.43
N ALA A 8 38.04 26.51 -2.98
CA ALA A 8 36.99 25.58 -3.38
C ALA A 8 35.72 25.93 -2.59
N ALA A 9 34.74 26.53 -3.26
CA ALA A 9 33.41 26.71 -2.70
C ALA A 9 32.69 25.35 -2.70
N MET A 10 32.60 24.72 -1.53
CA MET A 10 31.80 23.53 -1.30
C MET A 10 30.33 23.96 -1.27
N ILE A 11 29.60 23.70 -2.36
CA ILE A 11 28.15 23.92 -2.41
C ILE A 11 27.49 22.84 -1.55
N LEU A 12 27.09 23.21 -0.35
CA LEU A 12 26.27 22.40 0.52
C LEU A 12 24.84 22.38 -0.07
N VAL A 13 24.51 21.33 -0.84
CA VAL A 13 23.14 21.08 -1.27
C VAL A 13 22.35 20.67 -0.03
N THR A 14 21.64 21.62 0.58
CA THR A 14 20.66 21.31 1.61
C THR A 14 19.48 20.62 0.91
N LEU A 15 19.31 19.33 1.19
CA LEU A 15 18.03 18.64 0.95
C LEU A 15 17.00 19.31 1.86
N ILE A 16 16.27 20.29 1.33
CA ILE A 16 15.03 20.75 1.93
C ILE A 16 14.06 19.57 1.72
N PRO A 17 13.56 18.91 2.77
CA PRO A 17 12.45 17.98 2.59
C PRO A 17 11.32 18.79 1.97
N ALA A 18 10.83 18.36 0.81
CA ALA A 18 9.64 18.95 0.22
C ALA A 18 8.49 18.73 1.20
N THR A 19 8.24 19.69 2.07
CA THR A 19 7.01 19.76 2.84
C THR A 19 5.91 20.04 1.83
N THR A 20 5.30 18.96 1.35
CA THR A 20 4.05 19.04 0.61
C THR A 20 3.08 19.81 1.52
N PRO A 21 2.46 20.91 1.05
CA PRO A 21 1.47 21.60 1.85
C PRO A 21 0.36 20.61 2.22
N ALA A 22 -0.02 20.59 3.49
CA ALA A 22 -1.13 19.79 3.97
C ALA A 22 -2.39 20.20 3.19
N GLY A 23 -2.83 19.33 2.27
CA GLY A 23 -4.11 19.47 1.60
C GLY A 23 -5.24 19.29 2.61
N ASP A 24 -6.44 19.73 2.27
CA ASP A 24 -7.66 19.62 3.10
C ASP A 24 -8.19 18.17 3.27
N GLY A 25 -7.32 17.17 3.16
CA GLY A 25 -7.62 15.74 3.24
C GLY A 25 -8.42 15.17 2.05
N ASN A 26 -8.89 16.01 1.12
CA ASN A 26 -9.78 15.63 0.02
C ASN A 26 -9.16 15.80 -1.38
N GLU A 27 -8.00 16.45 -1.47
CA GLU A 27 -7.32 16.67 -2.75
C GLU A 27 -6.63 15.41 -3.28
N TRP A 28 -6.90 15.08 -4.54
CA TRP A 28 -6.22 14.01 -5.26
C TRP A 28 -5.07 14.56 -6.09
N ARG A 29 -3.84 14.12 -5.78
CA ARG A 29 -2.64 14.48 -6.54
C ARG A 29 -2.30 13.38 -7.55
N LEU A 30 -2.29 13.73 -8.84
CA LEU A 30 -1.80 12.84 -9.89
C LEU A 30 -0.28 12.89 -9.97
N LEU A 31 0.38 11.75 -9.84
CA LEU A 31 1.82 11.65 -10.01
C LEU A 31 2.17 11.58 -11.51
N LEU A 32 2.83 12.62 -12.03
CA LEU A 32 3.29 12.67 -13.42
C LEU A 32 4.59 11.89 -13.64
N ASN A 33 5.34 11.65 -12.57
CA ASN A 33 6.57 10.85 -12.54
C ASN A 33 6.49 9.85 -11.37
N PRO A 34 7.29 8.78 -11.38
CA PRO A 34 7.39 7.91 -10.21
C PRO A 34 7.94 8.69 -9.01
N GLU A 35 7.37 8.47 -7.83
CA GLU A 35 7.74 9.16 -6.58
C GLU A 35 7.90 8.14 -5.46
N VAL A 36 8.80 8.42 -4.51
CA VAL A 36 8.92 7.63 -3.29
C VAL A 36 8.19 8.36 -2.17
N MET A 37 7.16 7.73 -1.61
CA MET A 37 6.37 8.27 -0.51
C MET A 37 6.36 7.23 0.61
N GLU A 38 6.85 7.61 1.79
CA GLU A 38 6.90 6.75 2.98
C GLU A 38 7.60 5.39 2.73
N GLY A 39 8.62 5.40 1.87
CA GLY A 39 9.37 4.21 1.48
C GLY A 39 8.75 3.42 0.31
N HIS A 40 7.54 3.77 -0.14
CA HIS A 40 6.88 3.13 -1.27
C HIS A 40 7.20 3.83 -2.57
N ARG A 41 7.70 3.09 -3.56
CA ARG A 41 7.91 3.61 -4.90
C ARG A 41 6.62 3.54 -5.71
N LEU A 42 5.90 4.66 -5.77
CA LEU A 42 4.65 4.77 -6.50
C LEU A 42 4.93 5.12 -7.97
N PRO A 43 4.29 4.45 -8.95
CA PRO A 43 4.53 4.71 -10.36
C PRO A 43 3.80 5.96 -10.87
N THR A 44 4.23 6.46 -12.04
CA THR A 44 3.48 7.44 -12.83
C THR A 44 2.02 7.01 -13.03
N GLY A 45 1.12 7.98 -13.03
CA GLY A 45 -0.32 7.76 -13.20
C GLY A 45 -1.04 7.38 -11.90
N THR A 46 -0.30 7.18 -10.81
CA THR A 46 -0.89 6.99 -9.48
C THR A 46 -1.56 8.27 -9.02
N ARG A 47 -2.76 8.16 -8.45
CA ARG A 47 -3.43 9.27 -7.78
C ARG A 47 -3.36 9.02 -6.29
N VAL A 48 -2.74 9.93 -5.56
CA VAL A 48 -2.59 9.84 -4.10
C VAL A 48 -3.51 10.84 -3.43
N ARG A 49 -4.01 10.49 -2.25
CA ARG A 49 -4.66 11.40 -1.31
C ARG A 49 -3.87 11.35 -0.01
N LEU A 50 -3.59 12.51 0.55
CA LEU A 50 -2.90 12.66 1.82
C LEU A 50 -3.92 12.88 2.94
N ASP A 51 -3.57 12.48 4.16
CA ASP A 51 -4.32 12.88 5.36
C ASP A 51 -4.03 14.34 5.74
N ASP A 52 -4.72 14.85 6.76
CA ASP A 52 -4.56 16.22 7.27
C ASP A 52 -3.14 16.50 7.83
N ALA A 53 -2.38 15.46 8.14
CA ALA A 53 -0.98 15.56 8.58
C ALA A 53 0.01 15.47 7.40
N GLY A 54 -0.48 15.29 6.17
CA GLY A 54 0.33 15.18 4.97
C GLY A 54 0.91 13.78 4.72
N ASN A 55 0.47 12.76 5.47
CA ASN A 55 0.88 11.37 5.27
C ASN A 55 0.07 10.72 4.15
N LEU A 56 0.62 9.69 3.54
CA LEU A 56 -0.09 8.92 2.51
C LEU A 56 -1.27 8.17 3.15
N ASP A 57 -2.51 8.49 2.75
CA ASP A 57 -3.72 7.81 3.25
C ASP A 57 -4.15 6.70 2.29
N VAL A 58 -4.41 7.08 1.03
CA VAL A 58 -4.85 6.15 -0.01
C VAL A 58 -4.26 6.51 -1.37
N CYS A 59 -4.18 5.52 -2.25
CA CYS A 59 -3.87 5.76 -3.65
C CYS A 59 -4.65 4.85 -4.60
N PHE A 60 -4.83 5.35 -5.83
CA PHE A 60 -5.21 4.57 -6.99
C PHE A 60 -3.96 4.37 -7.83
N LEU A 61 -3.39 3.17 -7.81
CA LEU A 61 -2.14 2.85 -8.50
C LEU A 61 -2.31 2.91 -10.02
N GLY A 62 -1.40 3.61 -10.70
CA GLY A 62 -1.41 3.72 -12.17
C GLY A 62 -1.24 2.36 -12.88
N LEU A 63 -0.41 1.49 -12.31
CA LEU A 63 -0.19 0.11 -12.75
C LEU A 63 0.00 -0.82 -11.54
N ASP A 64 -0.06 -2.13 -11.76
CA ASP A 64 0.22 -3.12 -10.72
C ASP A 64 1.60 -2.81 -10.10
N THR A 65 1.66 -2.71 -8.77
CA THR A 65 2.84 -2.21 -8.05
C THR A 65 3.10 -3.08 -6.82
N GLU A 66 4.36 -3.44 -6.62
CA GLU A 66 4.79 -4.16 -5.41
C GLU A 66 4.94 -3.17 -4.25
N LEU A 67 4.18 -3.40 -3.18
CA LEU A 67 4.17 -2.61 -1.95
C LEU A 67 4.38 -3.55 -0.77
N GLU A 68 5.45 -3.33 0.01
CA GLU A 68 5.85 -4.22 1.12
C GLU A 68 5.96 -5.72 0.74
N GLY A 69 6.30 -6.02 -0.51
CA GLY A 69 6.40 -7.39 -1.02
C GLY A 69 5.09 -7.96 -1.60
N HIS A 70 3.99 -7.20 -1.53
CA HIS A 70 2.68 -7.60 -2.06
C HIS A 70 2.40 -6.93 -3.40
N LEU A 71 2.08 -7.71 -4.43
CA LEU A 71 1.75 -7.16 -5.74
C LEU A 71 0.31 -6.63 -5.76
N CYS A 72 0.15 -5.36 -5.44
CA CYS A 72 -1.14 -4.68 -5.42
C CYS A 72 -1.56 -4.28 -6.85
N ARG A 73 -2.84 -4.45 -7.12
CA ARG A 73 -3.46 -4.19 -8.43
C ARG A 73 -3.54 -2.69 -8.67
N GLY A 74 -3.11 -2.26 -9.85
CA GLY A 74 -3.33 -0.92 -10.35
C GLY A 74 -4.50 -0.89 -11.31
N GLN A 75 -4.34 -0.16 -12.43
CA GLN A 75 -5.41 0.20 -13.39
C GLN A 75 -6.20 1.45 -13.01
N GLY A 76 -5.58 2.37 -12.25
CA GLY A 76 -6.18 3.65 -11.88
C GLY A 76 -7.35 3.47 -10.90
N HIS A 77 -8.52 4.01 -11.24
CA HIS A 77 -9.68 4.18 -10.35
C HIS A 77 -10.40 2.90 -9.90
N GLY A 78 -9.94 1.73 -10.34
CA GLY A 78 -10.62 0.46 -10.04
C GLY A 78 -10.33 -0.09 -8.64
N TYR A 79 -9.14 0.19 -8.10
CA TYR A 79 -8.63 -0.46 -6.88
C TYR A 79 -7.94 0.55 -5.97
N MET A 80 -8.59 0.91 -4.87
CA MET A 80 -8.02 1.82 -3.88
C MET A 80 -7.11 1.06 -2.92
N THR A 81 -5.82 1.35 -2.97
CA THR A 81 -4.82 0.88 -2.00
C THR A 81 -4.81 1.85 -0.82
N GLY A 82 -4.77 1.33 0.40
CA GLY A 82 -4.81 2.14 1.62
C GLY A 82 -3.58 1.94 2.48
N PHE A 83 -3.26 2.96 3.26
CA PHE A 83 -2.11 3.01 4.16
C PHE A 83 -2.59 3.35 5.58
N HIS A 84 -1.76 2.99 6.56
CA HIS A 84 -1.90 3.39 7.96
C HIS A 84 -1.15 4.71 8.19
N PRO A 85 -1.44 5.44 9.28
CA PRO A 85 -0.71 6.68 9.61
C PRO A 85 0.81 6.52 9.83
N ASN A 86 1.31 5.30 10.02
CA ASN A 86 2.74 5.01 10.09
C ASN A 86 3.37 4.72 8.71
N GLY A 87 2.59 4.95 7.64
CA GLY A 87 2.94 4.73 6.25
C GLY A 87 2.95 3.29 5.79
N ARG A 88 2.51 2.35 6.62
CA ARG A 88 2.47 0.95 6.23
C ARG A 88 1.22 0.59 5.46
N LEU A 89 1.33 -0.40 4.60
CA LEU A 89 0.22 -0.93 3.82
C LEU A 89 -0.93 -1.36 4.76
N ARG A 90 -2.13 -0.85 4.50
CA ARG A 90 -3.36 -1.20 5.23
C ARG A 90 -4.29 -2.06 4.41
N LEU A 91 -4.40 -1.77 3.12
CA LEU A 91 -5.32 -2.44 2.20
C LEU A 91 -4.64 -2.64 0.85
N CYS A 92 -4.57 -3.88 0.40
CA CYS A 92 -4.04 -4.27 -0.91
C CYS A 92 -5.04 -5.14 -1.67
N TRP A 93 -5.29 -4.79 -2.92
CA TRP A 93 -6.04 -5.64 -3.84
C TRP A 93 -5.03 -6.51 -4.58
N LEU A 94 -4.84 -7.75 -4.16
CA LEU A 94 -3.78 -8.58 -4.73
C LEU A 94 -4.01 -8.84 -6.23
N LYS A 95 -2.96 -8.70 -7.03
CA LYS A 95 -2.98 -9.06 -8.45
C LYS A 95 -3.08 -10.57 -8.66
N ASN A 96 -2.36 -11.33 -7.84
CA ASN A 96 -2.27 -12.80 -7.86
C ASN A 96 -2.61 -13.36 -6.48
N PRO A 97 -3.12 -14.60 -6.36
CA PRO A 97 -3.25 -15.23 -5.07
C PRO A 97 -1.88 -15.32 -4.39
N GLU A 98 -1.86 -15.14 -3.07
CA GLU A 98 -0.62 -15.06 -2.31
C GLU A 98 -0.79 -15.79 -0.97
N LEU A 99 0.27 -16.48 -0.52
CA LEU A 99 0.31 -17.07 0.81
C LEU A 99 0.89 -16.05 1.79
N ILE A 100 0.04 -15.43 2.61
CA ILE A 100 0.44 -14.41 3.57
C ILE A 100 0.31 -15.01 4.97
N GLN A 101 1.44 -15.19 5.66
CA GLN A 101 1.47 -15.80 6.99
C GLN A 101 0.72 -17.16 7.04
N ASP A 102 0.98 -18.00 6.04
CA ASP A 102 0.35 -19.31 5.81
C ASP A 102 -1.15 -19.29 5.43
N ILE A 103 -1.73 -18.10 5.25
CA ILE A 103 -3.11 -17.94 4.79
C ILE A 103 -3.15 -17.70 3.28
N PRO A 104 -3.83 -18.55 2.49
CA PRO A 104 -3.91 -18.41 1.04
C PRO A 104 -4.93 -17.32 0.67
N CYS A 105 -4.47 -16.10 0.55
CA CYS A 105 -5.28 -14.95 0.19
C CYS A 105 -5.55 -14.90 -1.32
N ARG A 106 -6.79 -14.62 -1.67
CA ARG A 106 -7.29 -14.58 -3.05
C ARG A 106 -6.93 -13.27 -3.74
N LYS A 107 -6.70 -13.34 -5.06
CA LYS A 107 -6.59 -12.16 -5.93
C LYS A 107 -7.89 -11.39 -6.09
N ALA A 108 -7.77 -10.10 -6.37
CA ALA A 108 -8.89 -9.28 -6.80
C ALA A 108 -9.38 -9.64 -8.21
N THR A 109 -10.69 -9.71 -8.39
CA THR A 109 -11.33 -9.93 -9.69
C THR A 109 -12.60 -9.10 -9.79
N PHE A 110 -12.80 -8.45 -10.95
CA PHE A 110 -13.95 -7.57 -11.22
C PHE A 110 -15.31 -8.14 -10.74
N PHE A 111 -15.56 -9.43 -10.95
CA PHE A 111 -16.79 -10.09 -10.50
C PHE A 111 -16.93 -10.22 -8.98
N ASN A 112 -15.83 -10.47 -8.26
CA ASN A 112 -15.87 -10.58 -6.80
C ASN A 112 -15.98 -9.20 -6.13
N ASP A 113 -15.47 -8.16 -6.79
CA ASP A 113 -15.47 -6.78 -6.30
C ASP A 113 -16.85 -6.11 -6.46
N ALA A 114 -17.60 -6.49 -7.51
CA ALA A 114 -18.87 -5.87 -7.85
C ALA A 114 -20.09 -6.43 -7.07
N PHE A 115 -20.03 -7.67 -6.57
CA PHE A 115 -21.22 -8.38 -6.06
C PHE A 115 -21.00 -9.18 -4.76
N GLY A 116 -19.90 -8.96 -4.03
CA GLY A 116 -19.60 -9.70 -2.80
C GLY A 116 -18.85 -8.91 -1.73
N PRO A 117 -18.64 -9.49 -0.53
CA PRO A 117 -17.77 -8.90 0.48
C PRO A 117 -16.35 -8.73 -0.07
N THR A 118 -15.71 -7.62 0.33
CA THR A 118 -14.42 -7.16 -0.21
C THR A 118 -13.37 -8.27 -0.25
N VAL A 119 -12.72 -8.41 -1.40
CA VAL A 119 -11.55 -9.31 -1.56
C VAL A 119 -10.24 -8.62 -1.24
N GLY A 120 -10.28 -7.35 -0.83
CA GLY A 120 -9.13 -6.63 -0.32
C GLY A 120 -8.48 -7.38 0.85
N VAL A 121 -7.16 -7.50 0.76
CA VAL A 121 -6.31 -8.00 1.84
C VAL A 121 -6.02 -6.84 2.76
N GLU A 122 -6.36 -7.00 4.02
CA GLU A 122 -6.17 -5.99 5.05
C GLU A 122 -5.03 -6.39 5.98
N PHE A 123 -4.27 -5.39 6.41
CA PHE A 123 -3.13 -5.54 7.29
C PHE A 123 -3.28 -4.66 8.52
N TYR A 124 -2.71 -5.10 9.63
CA TYR A 124 -2.52 -4.27 10.82
C TYR A 124 -1.34 -3.29 10.63
N PRO A 125 -1.20 -2.26 11.49
CA PRO A 125 -0.07 -1.32 11.41
C PRO A 125 1.31 -1.96 11.57
N ASP A 126 1.39 -3.19 12.09
CA ASP A 126 2.61 -3.99 12.18
C ASP A 126 2.83 -4.89 10.94
N GLY A 127 2.00 -4.76 9.92
CA GLY A 127 2.04 -5.52 8.66
C GLY A 127 1.59 -6.97 8.78
N SER A 128 1.08 -7.37 9.95
CA SER A 128 0.45 -8.68 10.08
C SER A 128 -0.91 -8.71 9.37
N LEU A 129 -1.31 -9.89 8.89
CA LEU A 129 -2.57 -10.07 8.18
C LEU A 129 -3.74 -9.81 9.14
N ALA A 130 -4.58 -8.83 8.80
CA ALA A 130 -5.83 -8.56 9.52
C ALA A 130 -6.99 -9.37 8.94
N GLY A 131 -7.03 -9.56 7.62
CA GLY A 131 -8.03 -10.40 6.99
C GLY A 131 -7.93 -10.47 5.47
N CYS A 132 -8.42 -11.57 4.90
CA CYS A 132 -8.53 -11.74 3.46
C CYS A 132 -9.58 -12.78 3.09
N LYS A 133 -9.99 -12.79 1.82
CA LYS A 133 -10.82 -13.86 1.26
C LYS A 133 -9.95 -15.01 0.82
N LEU A 134 -10.35 -16.25 1.11
CA LEU A 134 -9.54 -17.43 0.86
C LEU A 134 -9.53 -17.85 -0.62
N ASP A 135 -8.36 -18.21 -1.13
CA ASP A 135 -8.20 -18.78 -2.48
C ASP A 135 -8.40 -20.29 -2.53
N ARG A 136 -8.31 -20.98 -1.39
CA ARG A 136 -8.57 -22.42 -1.24
C ARG A 136 -9.07 -22.73 0.17
N ASP A 137 -9.66 -23.90 0.35
CA ASP A 137 -10.09 -24.39 1.66
C ASP A 137 -8.86 -24.50 2.59
N ILE A 138 -9.05 -24.15 3.86
CA ILE A 138 -8.04 -24.29 4.91
C ILE A 138 -8.64 -24.82 6.20
N THR A 139 -7.79 -25.28 7.10
CA THR A 139 -8.15 -25.59 8.48
C THR A 139 -7.39 -24.65 9.40
N VAL A 140 -8.13 -23.86 10.19
CA VAL A 140 -7.58 -22.94 11.20
C VAL A 140 -8.19 -23.31 12.54
N GLU A 141 -7.36 -23.55 13.55
CA GLU A 141 -7.83 -23.91 14.91
C GLU A 141 -8.81 -25.11 14.92
N GLY A 142 -8.59 -26.08 14.01
CA GLY A 142 -9.46 -27.26 13.86
C GLY A 142 -10.79 -27.01 13.13
N ARG A 143 -11.04 -25.79 12.65
CA ARG A 143 -12.24 -25.42 11.88
C ARG A 143 -11.90 -25.39 10.39
N GLU A 144 -12.69 -26.09 9.59
CA GLU A 144 -12.59 -26.00 8.13
C GLU A 144 -13.28 -24.73 7.64
N ILE A 145 -12.57 -23.94 6.84
CA ILE A 145 -13.05 -22.68 6.26
C ILE A 145 -12.93 -22.81 4.75
N LYS A 146 -14.03 -22.52 4.04
CA LYS A 146 -14.12 -22.81 2.61
C LYS A 146 -13.51 -21.71 1.76
N ARG A 147 -13.03 -22.11 0.58
CA ARG A 147 -12.60 -21.21 -0.48
C ARG A 147 -13.66 -20.13 -0.72
N GLY A 148 -13.24 -18.87 -0.74
CA GLY A 148 -14.12 -17.74 -0.96
C GLY A 148 -14.80 -17.22 0.31
N GLU A 149 -14.61 -17.85 1.47
CA GLU A 149 -14.97 -17.23 2.74
C GLU A 149 -13.89 -16.21 3.14
N ARG A 150 -14.28 -15.20 3.92
CA ARG A 150 -13.36 -14.22 4.48
C ARG A 150 -12.94 -14.67 5.87
N VAL A 151 -11.63 -14.67 6.12
CA VAL A 151 -11.06 -14.85 7.45
C VAL A 151 -10.63 -13.50 7.99
N GLU A 152 -10.84 -13.29 9.28
CA GLU A 152 -10.40 -12.11 10.00
C GLU A 152 -9.67 -12.56 11.25
N PHE A 153 -8.55 -11.90 11.53
CA PHE A 153 -7.70 -12.19 12.67
C PHE A 153 -7.77 -11.04 13.66
N ASP A 154 -7.64 -11.31 14.95
CA ASP A 154 -7.36 -10.29 15.96
C ASP A 154 -5.87 -9.88 15.94
N ARG A 155 -5.47 -8.92 16.79
CA ARG A 155 -4.06 -8.49 16.90
C ARG A 155 -3.13 -9.56 17.47
N ASN A 156 -3.68 -10.60 18.08
CA ASN A 156 -2.94 -11.75 18.59
C ASN A 156 -2.87 -12.89 17.55
N ARG A 157 -3.41 -12.67 16.34
CA ARG A 157 -3.49 -13.63 15.23
C ARG A 157 -4.45 -14.80 15.46
N ASN A 158 -5.41 -14.66 16.38
CA ASN A 158 -6.49 -15.62 16.54
C ASN A 158 -7.60 -15.34 15.52
N LEU A 159 -8.25 -16.39 15.02
CA LEU A 159 -9.40 -16.25 14.13
C LEU A 159 -10.62 -15.69 14.88
N LYS A 160 -11.33 -14.75 14.27
CA LYS A 160 -12.59 -14.18 14.79
C LYS A 160 -13.82 -15.00 14.39
#